data_AF-A0A7S0PYF1-F1
#
_entry.id   AF-A0A7S0PYF1-F1
#
_cell.length_a   1.000
_cell.length_b   1.000
_cell.length_c   1.000
_cell.angle_alpha   90.00
_cell.angle_beta   90.00
_cell.angle_gamma   90.00
#
_symmetry.space_group_name_H-M   'P 1'
#
loop_
_entity.id
_entity.type
_entity.pdbx_description
1 polymer ?
#
loop_
_entity_poly.entity_id
_entity_poly.type
_entity_poly.pdbx_seq_one_letter_code
_entity_poly.pdbx_strand_id
1 'polypeptide(L)'
;MRWAVLTRRGLVSNAEQDDLAVLRKAGAALCGMCHGIVDQWHRSGRLSEFQAKQLNEHIGGARGLAAKQIAFEITGVPFPFFHLLTWTMIFLILMLQVNSACRFAVHILDDNCDPATDPCRELSSGVERVLLVGASVEVIGLGYTTPAFKSIWHTALYLTNPYGEFECDYDIDIDLQQLWVKSLELLNRMPRPRTAAMRRFTDSRHSGIWDRQGSRPIHT
;
A
#
# COMPACT_ATOMS: atom_id res chain seq x y z
N MET A 1 14.85 -3.87 -8.02
CA MET A 1 15.23 -2.86 -7.00
C MET A 1 16.04 -1.77 -7.69
N ARG A 2 15.64 -0.50 -7.60
CA ARG A 2 16.33 0.61 -8.30
C ARG A 2 17.53 1.07 -7.48
N TRP A 3 18.60 0.28 -7.45
CA TRP A 3 19.84 0.58 -6.71
C TRP A 3 20.39 1.98 -6.99
N ALA A 4 20.39 2.39 -8.26
CA ALA A 4 20.82 3.72 -8.67
C ALA A 4 20.11 4.87 -7.92
N VAL A 5 18.84 4.70 -7.54
CA VAL A 5 18.08 5.71 -6.78
C VAL A 5 18.58 5.79 -5.34
N LEU A 6 18.83 4.64 -4.69
CA LEU A 6 19.34 4.58 -3.32
C LEU A 6 20.75 5.19 -3.23
N THR A 7 21.60 4.88 -4.21
CA THR A 7 22.97 5.39 -4.31
C THR A 7 22.99 6.88 -4.60
N ARG A 8 22.18 7.37 -5.56
CA ARG A 8 22.05 8.81 -5.85
C ARG A 8 21.58 9.61 -4.62
N ARG A 9 20.76 9.01 -3.77
CA ARG A 9 20.26 9.62 -2.52
C ARG A 9 21.25 9.52 -1.35
N GLY A 10 22.39 8.85 -1.53
CA GLY A 10 23.37 8.63 -0.47
C GLY A 10 22.88 7.72 0.66
N LEU A 11 21.84 6.91 0.40
CA LEU A 11 21.31 5.94 1.36
C LEU A 11 22.15 4.66 1.41
N VAL A 12 22.83 4.35 0.30
CA VAL A 12 23.69 3.18 0.13
C VAL A 12 24.93 3.65 -0.63
N SER A 13 26.12 3.28 -0.15
CA SER A 13 27.37 3.53 -0.88
C SER A 13 27.55 2.57 -2.04
N ASN A 14 28.41 2.89 -3.01
CA ASN A 14 28.69 1.98 -4.14
C ASN A 14 29.20 0.61 -3.66
N ALA A 15 30.06 0.59 -2.64
CA ALA A 15 30.58 -0.66 -2.07
C ALA A 15 29.47 -1.50 -1.42
N GLU A 16 28.60 -0.87 -0.61
CA GLU A 16 27.46 -1.57 -0.01
C GLU A 16 26.47 -2.06 -1.08
N GLN A 17 26.29 -1.30 -2.17
CA GLN A 17 25.46 -1.74 -3.29
C GLN A 17 26.03 -3.01 -3.92
N ASP A 18 27.34 -3.06 -4.18
CA ASP A 18 27.98 -4.23 -4.77
C ASP A 18 27.84 -5.47 -3.87
N ASP A 19 28.02 -5.30 -2.56
CA ASP A 19 27.84 -6.37 -1.57
C ASP A 19 26.38 -6.84 -1.48
N LEU A 20 25.42 -5.91 -1.49
CA LEU A 20 23.99 -6.21 -1.38
C LEU A 20 23.40 -6.78 -2.67
N ALA A 21 23.94 -6.42 -3.84
CA ALA A 21 23.45 -6.86 -5.13
C ALA A 21 23.57 -8.38 -5.34
N VAL A 22 24.56 -9.01 -4.69
CA VAL A 22 24.77 -10.46 -4.75
C VAL A 22 23.77 -11.23 -3.88
N LEU A 23 23.10 -10.57 -2.93
CA LEU A 23 22.24 -11.22 -1.96
C LEU A 23 20.81 -11.39 -2.46
N ARG A 24 20.28 -12.61 -2.36
CA ARG A 24 18.88 -12.93 -2.72
C ARG A 24 17.85 -12.10 -1.93
N LYS A 25 18.19 -11.67 -0.71
CA LYS A 25 17.31 -10.93 0.21
C LYS A 25 18.04 -9.74 0.83
N ALA A 26 18.44 -8.76 0.00
CA ALA A 26 19.20 -7.58 0.44
C ALA A 26 18.57 -6.83 1.64
N GLY A 27 17.25 -6.66 1.67
CA GLY A 27 16.57 -6.00 2.79
C GLY A 27 16.71 -6.75 4.13
N ALA A 28 16.66 -8.08 4.11
CA ALA A 28 16.89 -8.88 5.31
C ALA A 28 18.37 -8.82 5.76
N ALA A 29 19.29 -8.75 4.80
CA ALA A 29 20.71 -8.61 5.07
C ALA A 29 21.03 -7.27 5.77
N LEU A 30 20.43 -6.17 5.32
CA LEU A 30 20.55 -4.85 5.98
C LEU A 30 20.12 -4.89 7.45
N CYS A 31 18.96 -5.50 7.75
CA CYS A 31 18.54 -5.68 9.16
C CYS A 31 19.57 -6.51 9.95
N GLY A 32 20.15 -7.54 9.34
CA GLY A 32 21.21 -8.35 9.95
C GLY A 32 22.48 -7.54 10.24
N MET A 33 22.89 -6.67 9.32
CA MET A 33 24.02 -5.75 9.53
C MET A 33 23.75 -4.80 10.70
N CYS A 34 22.53 -4.24 10.80
CA CYS A 34 22.15 -3.39 11.93
C CYS A 34 22.24 -4.14 13.27
N HIS A 35 21.74 -5.38 13.36
CA HIS A 35 21.90 -6.22 14.55
C HIS A 35 23.38 -6.46 14.89
N GLY A 36 24.22 -6.74 13.89
CA GLY A 36 25.66 -6.90 14.08
C GLY A 36 26.35 -5.66 14.66
N ILE A 37 25.96 -4.47 14.23
CA ILE A 37 26.46 -3.20 14.77
C ILE A 37 26.05 -3.04 16.24
N VAL A 38 24.78 -3.31 16.57
CA VAL A 38 24.27 -3.22 17.96
C VAL A 38 25.03 -4.19 18.87
N ASP A 39 25.20 -5.44 18.43
CA ASP A 39 25.93 -6.46 19.18
C ASP A 39 27.39 -6.08 19.39
N GLN A 40 28.05 -5.55 18.35
CA GLN A 40 29.43 -5.06 18.45
C GLN A 40 29.53 -3.92 19.47
N TRP A 41 28.58 -2.97 19.45
CA TRP A 41 28.56 -1.85 20.39
C TRP A 41 28.29 -2.32 21.82
N HIS A 42 27.39 -3.28 22.02
CA HIS A 42 27.15 -3.91 23.31
C HIS A 42 28.41 -4.61 23.85
N ARG A 43 29.04 -5.49 23.05
CA ARG A 43 30.28 -6.21 23.43
C ARG A 43 31.44 -5.25 23.73
N SER A 44 31.48 -4.10 23.05
CA SER A 44 32.48 -3.06 23.31
C SER A 44 32.20 -2.20 24.56
N GLY A 45 31.09 -2.44 25.26
CA GLY A 45 30.68 -1.68 26.45
C GLY A 45 30.10 -0.29 26.14
N ARG A 46 29.77 0.01 24.88
CA ARG A 46 29.18 1.29 24.46
C ARG A 46 27.67 1.36 24.70
N LEU A 47 27.01 0.21 24.81
CA LEU A 47 25.58 0.08 25.07
C LEU A 47 25.35 -0.83 26.28
N SER A 48 24.42 -0.45 27.15
CA SER A 48 23.92 -1.38 28.16
C SER A 48 23.12 -2.51 27.50
N GLU A 49 22.98 -3.64 28.20
CA GLU A 49 22.17 -4.77 27.73
C GLU A 49 20.73 -4.34 27.43
N PHE A 50 20.13 -3.53 28.32
CA PHE A 50 18.80 -2.98 28.12
C PHE A 50 18.67 -2.15 26.83
N GLN A 51 19.64 -1.26 26.57
CA GLN A 51 19.65 -0.45 25.35
C GLN A 51 19.82 -1.30 24.09
N ALA A 52 20.71 -2.28 24.12
CA ALA A 52 20.93 -3.20 23.00
C ALA A 52 19.65 -4.00 22.69
N LYS A 53 18.96 -4.50 23.72
CA LYS A 53 17.68 -5.20 23.58
C LYS A 53 16.61 -4.31 22.95
N GLN A 54 16.45 -3.08 23.43
CA GLN A 54 15.48 -2.12 22.89
C GLN A 54 15.77 -1.77 21.42
N LEU A 55 17.04 -1.53 21.06
CA LEU A 55 17.43 -1.29 19.66
C LEU A 55 17.11 -2.49 18.76
N ASN A 56 17.42 -3.70 19.22
CA ASN A 56 17.11 -4.92 18.48
C ASN A 56 15.60 -5.14 18.32
N GLU A 57 14.78 -4.82 19.33
CA GLU A 57 13.31 -4.84 19.24
C GLU A 57 12.80 -3.85 18.18
N HIS A 58 13.33 -2.62 18.15
CA HIS A 58 12.94 -1.62 17.15
C HIS A 58 13.36 -2.01 15.72
N ILE A 59 14.56 -2.56 15.54
CA ILE A 59 15.02 -3.09 14.24
C ILE A 59 14.11 -4.23 13.78
N GLY A 60 13.75 -5.14 14.70
CA GLY A 60 12.81 -6.23 14.44
C GLY A 60 11.42 -5.73 14.04
N GLY A 61 10.92 -4.68 14.70
CA GLY A 61 9.66 -4.01 14.36
C GLY A 61 9.67 -3.40 12.96
N ALA A 62 10.73 -2.65 12.61
CA ALA A 62 10.89 -2.08 11.27
C ALA A 62 10.95 -3.16 10.18
N ARG A 63 11.67 -4.27 10.44
CA ARG A 63 11.71 -5.44 9.55
C ARG A 63 10.32 -6.05 9.36
N GLY A 64 9.54 -6.17 10.43
CA GLY A 64 8.17 -6.70 10.39
C GLY A 64 7.23 -5.84 9.56
N LEU A 65 7.32 -4.51 9.70
CA LEU A 65 6.53 -3.56 8.89
C LEU A 65 6.89 -3.65 7.41
N ALA A 66 8.18 -3.67 7.08
CA ALA A 66 8.65 -3.83 5.70
C ALA A 66 8.21 -5.17 5.09
N ALA A 67 8.28 -6.27 5.86
CA ALA A 67 7.80 -7.57 5.42
C ALA A 67 6.29 -7.57 5.16
N LYS A 68 5.49 -6.85 5.97
CA LYS A 68 4.05 -6.68 5.75
C LYS A 68 3.75 -5.93 4.45
N GLN A 69 4.49 -4.87 4.16
CA GLN A 69 4.36 -4.12 2.90
C GLN A 69 4.69 -5.00 1.69
N ILE A 70 5.82 -5.73 1.74
CA ILE A 70 6.20 -6.68 0.69
C ILE A 70 5.15 -7.78 0.53
N ALA A 71 4.58 -8.27 1.66
CA ALA A 71 3.53 -9.27 1.62
C ALA A 71 2.29 -8.73 0.89
N PHE A 72 1.82 -7.52 1.21
CA PHE A 72 0.68 -6.91 0.50
C PHE A 72 0.93 -6.71 -0.99
N GLU A 73 2.16 -6.34 -1.38
CA GLU A 73 2.53 -6.20 -2.79
C GLU A 73 2.50 -7.54 -3.53
N ILE A 74 3.00 -8.62 -2.90
CA ILE A 74 3.03 -9.96 -3.50
C ILE A 74 1.64 -10.60 -3.48
N THR A 75 0.90 -10.43 -2.38
CA THR A 75 -0.44 -10.99 -2.17
C THR A 75 -1.48 -9.91 -2.42
N GLY A 76 -1.58 -9.47 -3.68
CA GLY A 76 -2.66 -8.59 -4.11
C GLY A 76 -4.03 -9.23 -3.89
N VAL A 77 -5.08 -8.41 -3.93
CA VAL A 77 -6.46 -8.90 -3.83
C VAL A 77 -6.70 -9.92 -4.95
N PRO A 78 -7.23 -11.13 -4.64
CA PRO A 78 -7.29 -12.18 -5.65
C PRO A 78 -8.18 -11.76 -6.83
N PHE A 79 -7.66 -11.96 -8.03
CA PHE A 79 -8.31 -11.59 -9.28
C PHE A 79 -9.79 -12.01 -9.40
N PRO A 80 -10.21 -13.22 -8.94
CA PRO A 80 -11.63 -13.61 -8.99
C PRO A 80 -12.55 -12.68 -8.22
N PHE A 81 -12.11 -12.04 -7.13
CA PHE A 81 -12.96 -11.13 -6.35
C PHE A 81 -13.38 -9.91 -7.16
N PHE A 82 -12.45 -9.30 -7.91
CA PHE A 82 -12.78 -8.17 -8.77
C PHE A 82 -13.79 -8.57 -9.85
N HIS A 83 -13.55 -9.71 -10.51
CA HIS A 83 -14.43 -10.19 -11.56
C HIS A 83 -15.82 -10.54 -11.04
N LEU A 84 -15.94 -11.23 -9.91
CA LEU A 84 -17.23 -11.53 -9.30
C LEU A 84 -17.98 -10.25 -8.94
N LEU A 85 -17.29 -9.24 -8.39
CA LEU A 85 -17.90 -7.95 -8.09
C LEU A 85 -18.36 -7.23 -9.37
N THR A 86 -17.54 -7.21 -10.42
CA THR A 86 -17.90 -6.62 -11.72
C THR A 86 -19.13 -7.32 -12.32
N TRP A 87 -19.13 -8.66 -12.37
CA TRP A 87 -20.24 -9.44 -12.89
C TRP A 87 -21.52 -9.23 -12.10
N THR A 88 -21.42 -9.17 -10.77
CA THR A 88 -22.56 -8.87 -9.89
C THR A 88 -23.16 -7.50 -10.20
N MET A 89 -22.31 -6.48 -10.42
CA MET A 89 -22.77 -5.13 -10.78
C MET A 89 -23.41 -5.08 -12.16
N ILE A 90 -22.80 -5.72 -13.17
CA ILE A 90 -23.36 -5.81 -14.53
C ILE A 90 -24.71 -6.52 -14.49
N PHE A 91 -24.81 -7.64 -13.76
CA PHE A 91 -26.04 -8.41 -13.63
C PHE A 91 -27.14 -7.60 -12.93
N LEU A 92 -26.80 -6.87 -11.86
CA LEU A 92 -27.74 -5.98 -11.17
C LEU A 92 -28.29 -4.90 -12.11
N ILE A 93 -27.42 -4.22 -12.86
CA ILE A 93 -27.83 -3.19 -13.82
C ILE A 93 -28.72 -3.80 -14.91
N LEU A 94 -28.37 -4.97 -15.43
CA LEU A 94 -29.17 -5.69 -16.43
C LEU A 94 -30.56 -6.05 -15.88
N MET A 95 -30.65 -6.57 -14.66
CA MET A 95 -31.93 -6.92 -14.03
C MET A 95 -32.80 -5.68 -13.80
N LEU A 96 -32.19 -4.54 -13.41
CA LEU A 96 -32.91 -3.27 -13.29
C LEU A 96 -33.48 -2.82 -14.65
N GLN A 97 -32.71 -2.96 -15.73
CA GLN A 97 -33.15 -2.63 -17.10
C GLN A 97 -34.25 -3.58 -17.60
N VAL A 98 -34.15 -4.88 -17.33
CA VAL A 98 -35.19 -5.85 -17.70
C VAL A 98 -36.47 -5.57 -16.92
N ASN A 99 -36.38 -5.30 -15.62
CA ASN A 99 -37.55 -4.97 -14.79
C ASN A 99 -38.23 -3.68 -15.28
N SER A 100 -37.45 -2.67 -15.63
CA SER A 100 -37.90 -1.45 -16.30
C SER A 100 -38.65 -1.76 -17.60
N ALA A 101 -38.04 -2.50 -18.52
CA ALA A 101 -38.64 -2.88 -19.80
C ALA A 101 -39.94 -3.68 -19.64
N CYS A 102 -40.00 -4.59 -18.65
CA CYS A 102 -41.22 -5.34 -18.35
C CYS A 102 -42.34 -4.43 -17.84
N ARG A 103 -42.06 -3.48 -16.93
CA ARG A 103 -43.06 -2.52 -16.44
C ARG A 103 -43.56 -1.63 -17.57
N PHE A 104 -42.66 -1.19 -18.45
CA PHE A 104 -43.00 -0.45 -19.65
C PHE A 104 -43.92 -1.25 -20.59
N ALA A 105 -43.58 -2.51 -20.86
CA ALA A 105 -44.38 -3.39 -21.71
C ALA A 105 -45.78 -3.65 -21.14
N VAL A 106 -45.91 -3.86 -19.83
CA VAL A 106 -47.21 -4.04 -19.17
C VAL A 106 -48.09 -2.81 -19.33
N HIS A 107 -47.55 -1.61 -19.11
CA HIS A 107 -48.32 -0.37 -19.28
C HIS A 107 -48.80 -0.17 -20.73
N ILE A 108 -47.98 -0.48 -21.73
CA ILE A 108 -48.39 -0.40 -23.14
C ILE A 108 -49.46 -1.43 -23.49
N LEU A 109 -49.36 -2.65 -22.92
CA LEU A 109 -50.26 -3.75 -23.24
C LEU A 109 -51.63 -3.59 -22.57
N ASP A 110 -51.68 -3.13 -21.32
CA ASP A 110 -52.93 -2.87 -20.58
C ASP A 110 -53.74 -1.69 -21.15
N ASP A 111 -53.10 -0.72 -21.81
CA ASP A 111 -53.76 0.42 -22.43
C ASP A 111 -54.48 0.08 -23.77
N ASN A 112 -54.44 -1.16 -24.25
CA ASN A 112 -55.25 -1.63 -25.39
C ASN A 112 -56.70 -1.97 -24.97
N CYS A 113 -57.35 -1.05 -24.24
CA CYS A 113 -58.76 -1.14 -23.91
C CYS A 113 -59.65 -1.01 -25.16
N ASP A 114 -60.71 -1.80 -25.17
CA ASP A 114 -61.62 -2.05 -26.28
C ASP A 114 -62.10 -0.76 -27.00
N PRO A 115 -61.82 -0.58 -28.30
CA PRO A 115 -62.20 0.62 -29.06
C PRO A 115 -63.72 0.81 -29.18
N ALA A 116 -64.53 -0.16 -28.74
CA ALA A 116 -65.97 -0.12 -28.86
C ALA A 116 -66.70 0.67 -27.75
N THR A 117 -66.05 1.03 -26.63
CA THR A 117 -66.80 1.45 -25.42
C THR A 117 -66.38 2.75 -24.73
N ASP A 118 -65.31 3.45 -25.12
CA ASP A 118 -64.85 4.59 -24.30
C ASP A 118 -64.28 5.75 -25.14
N PRO A 119 -64.75 7.02 -24.97
CA PRO A 119 -64.27 8.19 -25.72
C PRO A 119 -62.87 8.63 -25.24
N CYS A 120 -61.87 7.77 -25.39
CA CYS A 120 -60.51 7.93 -24.88
C CYS A 120 -59.61 8.83 -25.75
N ARG A 121 -60.13 9.95 -26.26
CA ARG A 121 -59.28 10.94 -26.96
C ARG A 121 -58.49 11.81 -25.98
N GLU A 122 -58.97 11.98 -24.74
CA GLU A 122 -58.21 12.60 -23.63
C GLU A 122 -57.18 11.63 -23.01
N LEU A 123 -57.37 10.31 -23.16
CA LEU A 123 -56.52 9.27 -22.58
C LEU A 123 -55.14 9.19 -23.26
N SER A 124 -55.06 9.47 -24.57
CA SER A 124 -53.77 9.49 -25.30
C SER A 124 -52.74 10.45 -24.70
N SER A 125 -53.19 11.60 -24.18
CA SER A 125 -52.33 12.59 -23.51
C SER A 125 -51.89 12.17 -22.10
N GLY A 126 -52.69 11.32 -21.44
CA GLY A 126 -52.38 10.73 -20.14
C GLY A 126 -51.34 9.63 -20.25
N VAL A 127 -51.49 8.75 -21.25
CA VAL A 127 -50.53 7.67 -21.55
C VAL A 127 -49.18 8.23 -21.96
N GLU A 128 -49.15 9.24 -22.86
CA GLU A 128 -47.91 9.94 -23.20
C GLU A 128 -47.24 10.58 -21.97
N ARG A 129 -48.01 11.19 -21.06
CA ARG A 129 -47.45 11.74 -19.81
C ARG A 129 -46.90 10.68 -18.89
N VAL A 130 -47.60 9.56 -18.69
CA VAL A 130 -47.14 8.47 -17.83
C VAL A 130 -45.90 7.82 -18.42
N LEU A 131 -45.85 7.61 -19.74
CA LEU A 131 -44.66 7.13 -20.45
C LEU A 131 -43.50 8.11 -20.34
N LEU A 132 -43.74 9.41 -20.55
CA LEU A 132 -42.71 10.45 -20.43
C LEU A 132 -42.16 10.54 -19.00
N VAL A 133 -43.04 10.51 -17.99
CA VAL A 133 -42.66 10.56 -16.57
C VAL A 133 -41.93 9.28 -16.15
N GLY A 134 -42.41 8.10 -16.56
CA GLY A 134 -41.75 6.82 -16.30
C GLY A 134 -40.36 6.76 -16.94
N ALA A 135 -40.27 7.08 -18.24
CA ALA A 135 -39.01 7.10 -18.96
C ALA A 135 -38.03 8.13 -18.40
N SER A 136 -38.50 9.32 -18.00
CA SER A 136 -37.63 10.33 -17.39
C SER A 136 -37.12 9.92 -16.01
N VAL A 137 -37.97 9.32 -15.15
CA VAL A 137 -37.55 8.77 -13.85
C VAL A 137 -36.51 7.66 -14.04
N GLU A 138 -36.65 6.80 -15.05
CA GLU A 138 -35.67 5.76 -15.35
C GLU A 138 -34.37 6.30 -15.91
N VAL A 139 -34.41 7.24 -16.86
CA VAL A 139 -33.22 7.89 -17.39
C VAL A 139 -32.46 8.62 -16.28
N ILE A 140 -33.19 9.31 -15.40
CA ILE A 140 -32.61 9.96 -14.22
C ILE A 140 -32.02 8.91 -13.27
N GLY A 141 -32.76 7.86 -12.93
CA GLY A 141 -32.32 6.80 -12.04
C GLY A 141 -31.06 6.07 -12.54
N LEU A 142 -31.05 5.65 -13.81
CA LEU A 142 -29.90 5.03 -14.47
C LEU A 142 -28.73 6.02 -14.63
N GLY A 143 -29.05 7.28 -14.92
CA GLY A 143 -28.11 8.39 -15.03
C GLY A 143 -27.39 8.71 -13.73
N TYR A 144 -28.01 8.47 -12.56
CA TYR A 144 -27.36 8.63 -11.25
C TYR A 144 -26.68 7.35 -10.77
N THR A 145 -27.33 6.21 -10.91
CA THR A 145 -26.83 4.94 -10.38
C THR A 145 -25.57 4.47 -11.12
N THR A 146 -25.54 4.58 -12.45
CA THR A 146 -24.39 4.11 -13.25
C THR A 146 -23.09 4.87 -12.92
N PRO A 147 -23.08 6.22 -12.89
CA PRO A 147 -21.89 6.96 -12.47
C PRO A 147 -21.51 6.73 -11.02
N ALA A 148 -22.49 6.56 -10.11
CA ALA A 148 -22.20 6.26 -8.71
C ALA A 148 -21.46 4.92 -8.58
N PHE A 149 -21.96 3.86 -9.23
CA PHE A 149 -21.28 2.55 -9.25
C PHE A 149 -19.92 2.62 -9.93
N LYS A 150 -19.81 3.32 -11.06
CA LYS A 150 -18.54 3.52 -11.76
C LYS A 150 -17.52 4.22 -10.86
N SER A 151 -17.93 5.25 -10.12
CA SER A 151 -17.06 5.95 -9.17
C SER A 151 -16.59 5.03 -8.04
N ILE A 152 -17.50 4.28 -7.42
CA ILE A 152 -17.14 3.30 -6.37
C ILE A 152 -16.16 2.26 -6.92
N TRP A 153 -16.39 1.76 -8.13
CA TRP A 153 -15.52 0.81 -8.80
C TRP A 153 -14.12 1.38 -9.07
N HIS A 154 -14.02 2.60 -9.60
CA HIS A 154 -12.72 3.25 -9.82
C HIS A 154 -11.99 3.53 -8.51
N THR A 155 -12.70 3.97 -7.47
CA THR A 155 -12.11 4.14 -6.13
C THR A 155 -11.58 2.82 -5.60
N ALA A 156 -12.33 1.73 -5.74
CA ALA A 156 -11.86 0.41 -5.35
C ALA A 156 -10.57 0.04 -6.10
N LEU A 157 -10.51 0.28 -7.42
CA LEU A 157 -9.32 0.06 -8.25
C LEU A 157 -8.12 0.90 -7.79
N TYR A 158 -8.29 2.20 -7.53
CA TYR A 158 -7.22 3.06 -7.03
C TYR A 158 -6.69 2.58 -5.67
N LEU A 159 -7.57 2.13 -4.78
CA LEU A 159 -7.16 1.62 -3.46
C LEU A 159 -6.51 0.22 -3.50
N THR A 160 -6.56 -0.50 -4.64
CA THR A 160 -5.90 -1.81 -4.74
C THR A 160 -4.39 -1.72 -4.73
N ASN A 161 -3.85 -0.65 -5.33
CA ASN A 161 -2.43 -0.38 -5.36
C ASN A 161 -2.19 1.07 -4.96
N PRO A 162 -2.06 1.35 -3.65
CA PRO A 162 -1.83 2.70 -3.15
C PRO A 162 -0.42 3.22 -3.46
N TYR A 163 0.44 2.45 -4.13
CA TYR A 163 1.81 2.82 -4.48
C TYR A 163 2.02 2.95 -6.00
N GLY A 164 0.93 3.14 -6.75
CA GLY A 164 0.95 3.27 -8.21
C GLY A 164 1.42 4.65 -8.70
N GLU A 165 0.89 5.05 -9.86
CA GLU A 165 1.21 6.32 -10.54
C GLU A 165 0.00 7.28 -10.58
N PHE A 166 -1.09 6.99 -9.87
CA PHE A 166 -2.25 7.87 -9.81
C PHE A 166 -1.99 9.06 -8.87
N GLU A 167 -2.68 10.17 -9.14
CA GLU A 167 -2.52 11.42 -8.37
C GLU A 167 -2.85 11.28 -6.88
N CYS A 168 -3.67 10.29 -6.51
CA CYS A 168 -4.05 9.99 -5.14
C CYS A 168 -3.17 8.91 -4.48
N ASP A 169 -2.21 8.35 -5.21
CA ASP A 169 -1.33 7.32 -4.68
C ASP A 169 -0.34 7.90 -3.67
N TYR A 170 0.05 7.07 -2.73
CA TYR A 170 0.94 7.45 -1.65
C TYR A 170 2.38 7.56 -2.15
N ASP A 171 2.92 8.77 -2.08
CA ASP A 171 4.33 9.05 -2.44
C ASP A 171 5.28 8.59 -1.32
N ILE A 172 5.67 7.31 -1.42
CA ILE A 172 6.66 6.70 -0.52
C ILE A 172 8.02 7.39 -0.59
N ASP A 173 8.36 8.02 -1.71
CA ASP A 173 9.67 8.62 -1.92
C ASP A 173 9.83 9.92 -1.11
N ILE A 174 8.77 10.72 -1.03
CA ILE A 174 8.74 11.93 -0.19
C ILE A 174 8.90 11.55 1.28
N ASP A 175 8.12 10.56 1.76
CA ASP A 175 8.14 10.18 3.17
C ASP A 175 9.47 9.54 3.58
N LEU A 176 10.08 8.72 2.71
CA LEU A 176 11.43 8.18 2.96
C LEU A 176 12.49 9.29 3.04
N GLN A 177 12.41 10.30 2.18
CA GLN A 177 13.34 11.43 2.24
C GLN A 177 13.15 12.25 3.52
N GLN A 178 11.90 12.54 3.89
CA GLN A 178 11.61 13.25 5.12
C GLN A 178 12.08 12.48 6.35
N LEU A 179 11.86 11.15 6.38
CA LEU A 179 12.31 10.29 7.46
C LEU A 179 13.84 10.29 7.56
N TRP A 180 14.54 10.22 6.44
CA TRP A 180 15.99 10.25 6.41
C TRP A 180 16.55 11.57 6.95
N VAL A 181 16.05 12.71 6.47
CA VAL A 181 16.48 14.05 6.91
C VAL A 181 16.22 14.24 8.40
N LYS A 182 15.01 13.90 8.88
CA LYS A 182 14.66 13.97 10.31
C LYS A 182 15.55 13.07 11.15
N SER A 183 15.89 11.88 10.66
CA SER A 183 16.79 10.95 11.36
C SER A 183 18.20 11.53 11.50
N LEU A 184 18.76 12.08 10.42
CA LEU A 184 20.06 12.73 10.44
C LEU A 184 20.07 13.96 11.36
N GLU A 185 19.03 14.77 11.31
CA GLU A 185 18.89 15.94 12.17
C GLU A 185 18.84 15.54 13.65
N LEU A 186 18.08 14.50 13.99
CA LEU A 186 18.03 13.97 15.35
C LEU A 186 19.41 13.46 15.80
N LEU A 187 20.10 12.68 14.96
CA LEU A 187 21.45 12.20 15.23
C LEU A 187 22.44 13.36 15.46
N ASN A 188 22.36 14.42 14.66
CA ASN A 188 23.22 15.59 14.78
C ASN A 188 22.93 16.44 16.02
N ARG A 189 21.69 16.45 16.50
CA ARG A 189 21.27 17.17 17.71
C ARG A 189 21.58 16.41 19.00
N MET A 190 21.83 15.09 18.92
CA MET A 190 22.17 14.32 20.12
C MET A 190 23.52 14.79 20.69
N PRO A 191 23.60 15.06 22.02
CA PRO A 191 24.86 15.41 22.66
C PRO A 191 25.90 14.32 22.37
N ARG A 192 27.02 14.70 21.75
CA ARG A 192 28.13 13.78 21.57
C ARG A 192 28.53 13.25 22.96
N PRO A 193 28.75 11.93 23.11
CA PRO A 193 29.11 11.36 24.41
C PRO A 193 30.32 12.13 24.97
N ARG A 194 30.17 12.71 26.18
CA ARG A 194 31.25 13.41 26.86
C ARG A 194 32.43 12.45 26.97
N THR A 195 33.51 12.80 26.29
CA THR A 195 34.77 12.06 26.12
C THR A 195 35.47 11.64 27.42
N ALA A 196 34.99 12.06 28.60
CA ALA A 196 35.53 11.67 29.89
C ALA A 196 35.39 10.16 30.19
N ALA A 197 34.31 9.50 29.75
CA ALA A 197 34.16 8.05 29.89
C ALA A 197 34.98 7.26 28.84
N MET A 198 35.30 7.89 27.71
CA MET A 198 36.02 7.25 26.60
C MET A 198 37.54 7.31 26.78
N ARG A 199 38.09 8.32 27.48
CA ARG A 199 39.53 8.38 27.84
C ARG A 199 39.99 7.21 28.72
N ARG A 200 39.15 6.76 29.68
CA ARG A 200 39.47 5.57 30.51
C ARG A 200 39.52 4.27 29.71
N PHE A 201 38.92 4.24 28.52
CA PHE A 201 38.84 3.05 27.67
C PHE A 201 39.95 3.02 26.61
N THR A 202 40.49 4.18 26.21
CA THR A 202 41.68 4.25 25.35
C THR A 202 42.97 3.99 26.11
N ASP A 203 43.05 4.37 27.39
CA ASP A 203 44.25 4.10 28.21
C ASP A 203 44.40 2.61 28.56
N SER A 204 43.32 1.81 28.52
CA SER A 204 43.38 0.36 28.78
C SER A 204 43.60 -0.51 27.53
N ARG A 205 43.52 0.06 26.32
CA ARG A 205 43.71 -0.70 25.05
C ARG A 205 45.13 -0.66 24.48
N HIS A 206 46.04 0.13 25.05
CA HIS A 206 47.45 0.09 24.66
C HIS A 206 48.32 -0.88 25.48
N SER A 207 47.74 -1.64 26.42
CA SER A 207 48.51 -2.58 27.25
C SER A 207 48.23 -4.07 27.03
N GLY A 208 47.39 -4.47 26.06
CA GLY A 208 47.32 -5.88 25.68
C GLY A 208 46.16 -6.24 24.77
N ILE A 209 46.33 -7.36 24.06
CA ILE A 209 45.31 -8.06 23.26
C ILE A 209 45.21 -7.60 21.79
N TRP A 210 46.30 -7.74 21.04
CA TRP A 210 46.24 -8.04 19.60
C TRP A 210 47.15 -9.20 19.18
N ASP A 211 47.54 -10.05 20.13
CA ASP A 211 48.16 -11.35 19.85
C ASP A 211 47.21 -12.46 20.33
N ARG A 212 46.41 -13.02 19.42
CA ARG A 212 46.29 -14.47 19.18
C ARG A 212 45.08 -14.84 18.32
N GLN A 213 45.39 -15.67 17.32
CA GLN A 213 44.60 -16.77 16.75
C GLN A 213 43.39 -16.37 15.90
N GLY A 214 43.26 -16.85 14.67
CA GLY A 214 43.82 -18.06 14.10
C GLY A 214 42.74 -18.68 13.22
N SER A 215 42.94 -18.55 11.93
CA SER A 215 42.18 -19.12 10.83
C SER A 215 41.87 -20.61 11.04
N ARG A 216 40.61 -21.01 10.87
CA ARG A 216 40.26 -22.36 10.41
C ARG A 216 39.10 -22.28 9.40
N PRO A 217 39.23 -22.89 8.21
CA PRO A 217 38.13 -23.08 7.29
C PRO A 217 37.27 -24.27 7.76
N ILE A 218 35.96 -24.14 7.62
CA ILE A 218 35.01 -25.25 7.81
C ILE A 218 34.76 -25.88 6.44
N HIS A 219 35.25 -27.10 6.27
CA HIS A 219 34.76 -28.01 5.23
C HIS A 219 33.54 -28.75 5.79
N THR A 220 32.40 -28.61 5.11
CA THR A 220 31.39 -29.66 4.90
C THR A 220 30.66 -29.33 3.61
#